data_AF-A0A349NFM7-F1
#
_entry.id   AF-A0A349NFM7-F1
#
_cell.length_a   1.000
_cell.length_b   1.000
_cell.length_c   1.000
_cell.angle_alpha   90.00
_cell.angle_beta   90.00
_cell.angle_gamma   90.00
#
_symmetry.space_group_name_H-M   'P 1'
#
loop_
_entity.id
_entity.type
_entity.pdbx_description
1 polymer ?
#
loop_
_entity_poly.entity_id
_entity_poly.type
_entity_poly.pdbx_seq_one_letter_code
_entity_poly.pdbx_strand_id
1 'polypeptide(L)'
;IQAQVVTHYHWLSISEFTNIIAVSQMTPGPIGINSATYCGYTAVRDAGYSTTIGIAGSAISTVALVLPSLILMILISKMFMKYMHTVVLENIFSGLRPAIVGLIAATTLLLMNSENFSSPSINPWTFWISIYLFVAAFLGVKTFKINPMRIIIYAGIAGLLLLY
;
A
#
# COMPACT_ATOMS: atom_id res chain seq x y z
N ILE A 1 -4.14 -1.31 -10.79
CA ILE A 1 -3.46 -2.34 -11.61
C ILE A 1 -4.34 -3.58 -11.79
N GLN A 2 -4.75 -4.29 -10.73
CA GLN A 2 -5.57 -5.50 -10.82
C GLN A 2 -6.76 -5.38 -11.78
N ALA A 3 -7.62 -4.36 -11.59
CA ALA A 3 -8.79 -4.14 -12.44
C ALA A 3 -8.44 -3.98 -13.93
N GLN A 4 -7.26 -3.43 -14.24
CA GLN A 4 -6.82 -3.28 -15.62
C GLN A 4 -6.27 -4.60 -16.16
N VAL A 5 -5.31 -5.20 -15.47
CA VAL A 5 -4.55 -6.35 -15.98
C VAL A 5 -5.36 -7.66 -15.94
N VAL A 6 -6.19 -7.86 -14.92
CA VAL A 6 -6.98 -9.09 -14.72
C VAL A 6 -8.38 -8.95 -15.30
N THR A 7 -9.07 -7.84 -15.00
CA THR A 7 -10.50 -7.68 -15.32
C THR A 7 -10.74 -7.07 -16.69
N HIS A 8 -9.97 -6.07 -17.10
CA HIS A 8 -10.21 -5.35 -18.36
C HIS A 8 -9.45 -5.96 -19.54
N TYR A 9 -8.14 -6.18 -19.36
CA TYR A 9 -7.25 -6.66 -20.43
C TYR A 9 -7.04 -8.18 -20.43
N HIS A 10 -7.42 -8.86 -19.35
CA HIS A 10 -7.28 -10.32 -19.19
C HIS A 10 -5.87 -10.85 -19.51
N TRP A 11 -4.85 -10.05 -19.23
CA TRP A 11 -3.45 -10.44 -19.44
C TRP A 11 -2.97 -11.46 -18.42
N LEU A 12 -3.58 -11.46 -17.23
CA LEU A 12 -3.23 -12.37 -16.14
C LEU A 12 -4.49 -12.90 -15.47
N SER A 13 -4.43 -14.13 -14.98
CA SER A 13 -5.42 -14.66 -14.05
C SER A 13 -5.29 -14.02 -12.65
N ILE A 14 -6.33 -14.18 -11.83
CA ILE A 14 -6.31 -13.67 -10.46
C ILE A 14 -5.24 -14.35 -9.59
N SER A 15 -4.97 -15.64 -9.80
CA SER A 15 -3.94 -16.40 -9.08
C SER A 15 -2.54 -15.92 -9.46
N GLU A 16 -2.28 -15.70 -10.75
CA GLU A 16 -1.00 -15.16 -11.23
C GLU A 16 -0.76 -13.76 -10.70
N PHE A 17 -1.78 -12.89 -10.75
CA PHE A 17 -1.68 -11.56 -10.17
C PHE A 17 -1.39 -11.61 -8.67
N THR A 18 -2.04 -12.51 -7.93
CA THR A 18 -1.78 -12.70 -6.49
C THR A 18 -0.34 -13.13 -6.22
N ASN A 19 0.20 -14.06 -7.02
CA ASN A 19 1.61 -14.46 -6.93
C ASN A 19 2.57 -13.30 -7.22
N ILE A 20 2.26 -12.47 -8.22
CA ILE A 20 3.05 -11.27 -8.53
C ILE A 20 3.03 -10.29 -7.35
N ILE A 21 1.87 -10.07 -6.71
CA ILE A 21 1.77 -9.23 -5.52
C ILE A 21 2.64 -9.80 -4.39
N ALA A 22 2.60 -11.12 -4.15
CA ALA A 22 3.42 -11.76 -3.13
C ALA A 22 4.93 -11.53 -3.37
N VAL A 23 5.40 -11.76 -4.59
CA VAL A 23 6.81 -11.51 -4.96
C VAL A 23 7.17 -10.03 -4.85
N SER A 24 6.26 -9.14 -5.26
CA SER A 24 6.45 -7.69 -5.21
C SER A 24 6.62 -7.16 -3.79
N GLN A 25 5.97 -7.80 -2.81
CA GLN A 25 6.06 -7.46 -1.38
C GLN A 25 7.32 -8.00 -0.72
N MET A 26 7.87 -9.12 -1.20
CA MET A 26 9.13 -9.66 -0.71
C MET A 26 10.35 -8.87 -1.20
N THR A 27 10.22 -8.24 -2.37
CA THR A 27 11.28 -7.42 -2.97
C THR A 27 11.22 -6.00 -2.41
N PRO A 28 12.35 -5.40 -1.98
CA PRO A 28 12.36 -4.03 -1.49
C PRO A 28 11.92 -3.06 -2.60
N GLY A 29 10.99 -2.16 -2.28
CA GLY A 29 10.55 -1.09 -3.18
C GLY A 29 9.04 -0.86 -3.16
N PRO A 30 8.55 0.11 -3.96
CA PRO A 30 7.13 0.39 -4.05
C PRO A 30 6.39 -0.76 -4.73
N ILE A 31 5.41 -1.34 -4.05
CA ILE A 31 4.61 -2.47 -4.55
C ILE A 31 4.09 -2.23 -5.98
N GLY A 32 3.60 -1.02 -6.27
CA GLY A 32 3.04 -0.70 -7.59
C GLY A 32 4.07 -0.78 -8.73
N ILE A 33 5.30 -0.35 -8.48
CA ILE A 33 6.39 -0.38 -9.48
C ILE A 33 6.85 -1.82 -9.69
N ASN A 34 7.11 -2.55 -8.59
CA ASN A 34 7.51 -3.95 -8.64
C ASN A 34 6.45 -4.78 -9.37
N SER A 35 5.18 -4.64 -8.98
CA SER A 35 4.08 -5.37 -9.60
C SER A 35 3.88 -5.02 -11.06
N ALA A 36 4.02 -3.77 -11.48
CA ALA A 36 3.97 -3.42 -12.91
C ALA A 36 5.13 -4.04 -13.69
N THR A 37 6.35 -4.02 -13.14
CA THR A 37 7.53 -4.64 -13.74
C THR A 37 7.31 -6.12 -14.03
N TYR A 38 6.80 -6.86 -13.03
CA TYR A 38 6.49 -8.29 -13.15
C TYR A 38 5.27 -8.54 -14.03
N CYS A 39 4.20 -7.75 -13.92
CA CYS A 39 3.02 -7.88 -14.78
C CYS A 39 3.38 -7.70 -16.26
N GLY A 40 4.23 -6.72 -16.59
CA GLY A 40 4.71 -6.49 -17.95
C GLY A 40 5.55 -7.65 -18.48
N TYR A 41 6.39 -8.27 -17.63
CA TYR A 41 7.15 -9.47 -18.01
C TYR A 41 6.22 -10.64 -18.34
N THR A 42 5.33 -10.95 -17.40
CA THR A 42 4.46 -12.14 -17.45
C THR A 42 3.46 -12.01 -18.59
N ALA A 43 2.81 -10.85 -18.76
CA ALA A 43 1.88 -10.63 -19.87
C ALA A 43 2.53 -10.85 -21.24
N VAL A 44 3.79 -10.42 -21.44
CA VAL A 44 4.51 -10.60 -22.70
C VAL A 44 4.97 -12.05 -22.87
N ARG A 45 5.39 -12.72 -21.80
CA ARG A 45 5.74 -14.14 -21.85
C ARG A 45 4.54 -15.02 -22.17
N ASP A 46 3.38 -14.76 -21.56
CA ASP A 46 2.17 -15.56 -21.74
C ASP A 46 1.58 -15.37 -23.14
N ALA A 47 1.85 -14.22 -23.77
CA ALA A 47 1.57 -13.99 -25.19
C ALA A 47 2.53 -14.75 -26.16
N GLY A 48 3.47 -15.55 -25.65
CA GLY A 48 4.34 -16.43 -26.43
C GLY A 48 5.63 -15.79 -26.94
N TYR A 49 5.97 -14.58 -26.48
CA TYR A 49 7.20 -13.91 -26.89
C TYR A 49 8.45 -14.43 -26.16
N SER A 50 9.62 -14.23 -26.78
CA SER A 50 10.92 -14.61 -26.20
C SER A 50 11.23 -13.83 -24.91
N THR A 51 12.07 -14.40 -24.05
CA THR A 51 12.54 -13.81 -22.78
C THR A 51 13.04 -12.37 -22.95
N THR A 52 13.75 -12.07 -24.04
CA THR A 52 14.27 -10.71 -24.32
C THR A 52 13.15 -9.68 -24.47
N ILE A 53 12.05 -10.08 -25.11
CA ILE A 53 10.87 -9.23 -25.30
C ILE A 53 10.11 -9.12 -23.97
N GLY A 54 10.07 -10.18 -23.16
CA GLY A 54 9.55 -10.12 -21.79
C GLY A 54 10.25 -9.06 -20.94
N ILE A 55 11.58 -8.97 -21.00
CA ILE A 55 12.35 -7.92 -20.29
C ILE A 55 11.99 -6.52 -20.80
N ALA A 56 11.81 -6.35 -22.11
CA ALA A 56 11.32 -5.09 -22.66
C ALA A 56 9.90 -4.77 -22.17
N GLY A 57 9.03 -5.79 -22.05
CA GLY A 57 7.70 -5.68 -21.46
C GLY A 57 7.72 -5.14 -20.03
N SER A 58 8.64 -5.62 -19.19
CA SER A 58 8.89 -5.06 -17.87
C SER A 58 9.26 -3.58 -17.92
N ALA A 59 10.28 -3.23 -18.72
CA ALA A 59 10.75 -1.86 -18.80
C ALA A 59 9.66 -0.89 -19.28
N ILE A 60 8.92 -1.27 -20.32
CA ILE A 60 7.83 -0.48 -20.88
C ILE A 60 6.69 -0.31 -19.87
N SER A 61 6.27 -1.39 -19.20
CA SER A 61 5.20 -1.33 -18.19
C SER A 61 5.59 -0.41 -17.03
N THR A 62 6.82 -0.53 -16.53
CA THR A 62 7.32 0.30 -15.43
C THR A 62 7.42 1.76 -15.81
N VAL A 63 7.98 2.07 -16.98
CA VAL A 63 8.05 3.45 -17.49
C VAL A 63 6.65 4.01 -17.70
N ALA A 64 5.74 3.25 -18.31
CA ALA A 64 4.36 3.69 -18.54
C ALA A 64 3.61 3.97 -17.22
N LEU A 65 3.89 3.22 -16.15
CA LEU A 65 3.32 3.46 -14.83
C LEU A 65 3.89 4.72 -14.16
N VAL A 66 5.20 4.94 -14.26
CA VAL A 66 5.90 6.05 -13.56
C VAL A 66 5.78 7.37 -14.33
N LEU A 67 5.69 7.34 -15.66
CA LEU A 67 5.71 8.53 -16.49
C LEU A 67 4.58 9.54 -16.19
N PRO A 68 3.31 9.14 -16.01
CA PRO A 68 2.25 10.09 -15.69
C PRO A 68 2.45 10.81 -14.36
N SER A 69 2.89 10.08 -13.32
CA SER A 69 3.16 10.67 -12.00
C SER A 69 4.37 11.58 -12.04
N LEU A 70 5.41 11.22 -12.81
CA LEU A 70 6.58 12.06 -13.05
C LEU A 70 6.20 13.39 -13.71
N ILE A 71 5.39 13.36 -14.77
CA ILE A 71 4.93 14.55 -15.48
C ILE A 71 4.13 15.46 -14.53
N LEU A 72 3.17 14.88 -13.80
CA LEU A 72 2.36 15.64 -12.83
C LEU A 72 3.23 16.25 -11.72
N MET A 73 4.20 15.49 -11.20
CA MET A 73 5.12 15.98 -10.17
C MET A 73 5.94 17.17 -10.68
N ILE A 74 6.49 17.11 -11.90
CA ILE A 74 7.25 18.21 -12.48
C ILE A 74 6.38 19.46 -12.63
N LEU A 75 5.15 19.29 -13.12
CA LEU A 75 4.20 20.38 -13.30
C LEU A 75 3.82 21.03 -11.97
N ILE A 76 3.45 20.21 -10.97
CA ILE A 76 3.08 20.67 -9.63
C ILE A 76 4.29 21.33 -8.96
N SER A 77 5.49 20.75 -9.06
CA SER A 77 6.72 21.31 -8.49
C SER A 77 7.03 22.69 -9.05
N LYS A 78 6.91 22.87 -10.38
CA LYS A 78 7.10 24.17 -11.03
C LYS A 78 6.09 25.21 -10.54
N MET A 79 4.82 24.82 -10.40
CA MET A 79 3.79 25.70 -9.84
C MET A 79 4.05 26.01 -8.36
N PHE A 80 4.42 25.01 -7.59
CA PHE A 80 4.71 25.11 -6.16
C PHE A 80 5.85 26.10 -5.91
N MET A 81 6.99 25.97 -6.60
CA MET A 81 8.12 26.89 -6.46
C MET A 81 7.76 28.34 -6.81
N LYS A 82 6.82 28.56 -7.74
CA LYS A 82 6.34 29.89 -8.10
C LYS A 82 5.42 30.52 -7.04
N TYR A 83 4.60 29.71 -6.36
CA TYR A 83 3.56 30.20 -5.45
C TYR A 83 3.78 29.83 -3.98
N MET A 84 4.94 29.26 -3.63
CA MET A 84 5.22 28.72 -2.29
C MET A 84 5.05 29.75 -1.16
N HIS A 85 5.32 31.02 -1.45
CA HIS A 85 5.25 32.11 -0.48
C HIS A 85 3.90 32.83 -0.46
N THR A 86 2.88 32.30 -1.13
CA THR A 86 1.55 32.91 -1.15
C THR A 86 0.67 32.35 -0.03
N VAL A 87 -0.13 33.22 0.59
CA VAL A 87 -1.11 32.86 1.65
C VAL A 87 -2.10 31.81 1.16
N VAL A 88 -2.42 31.81 -0.14
CA VAL A 88 -3.31 30.82 -0.77
C VAL A 88 -2.76 29.41 -0.60
N LEU A 89 -1.46 29.20 -0.87
CA LEU A 89 -0.87 27.87 -0.79
C LEU A 89 -0.78 27.41 0.67
N GLU A 90 -0.40 28.30 1.58
CA GLU A 90 -0.37 28.01 3.01
C GLU A 90 -1.74 27.54 3.53
N ASN A 91 -2.83 28.21 3.11
CA ASN A 91 -4.20 27.83 3.45
C ASN A 91 -4.62 26.48 2.86
N ILE A 92 -4.17 26.15 1.64
CA ILE A 92 -4.42 24.83 1.04
C ILE A 92 -3.73 23.75 1.87
N PHE A 93 -2.46 23.94 2.24
CA PHE A 93 -1.73 22.97 3.06
C PHE A 93 -2.28 22.85 4.48
N SER A 94 -2.80 23.94 5.06
CA SER A 94 -3.43 23.91 6.38
C SER A 94 -4.73 23.08 6.38
N GLY A 95 -5.49 23.08 5.28
CA GLY A 95 -6.64 22.18 5.08
C GLY A 95 -6.24 20.75 4.71
N LEU A 96 -5.16 20.57 3.95
CA LEU A 96 -4.71 19.26 3.49
C LEU A 96 -4.21 18.37 4.64
N ARG A 97 -3.47 18.93 5.60
CA ARG A 97 -2.95 18.17 6.76
C ARG A 97 -4.05 17.43 7.55
N PRO A 98 -5.11 18.10 8.05
CA PRO A 98 -6.19 17.41 8.77
C PRO A 98 -6.99 16.47 7.86
N ALA A 99 -7.13 16.79 6.57
CA ALA A 99 -7.80 15.89 5.62
C ALA A 99 -7.05 14.55 5.46
N ILE A 100 -5.70 14.58 5.38
CA ILE A 100 -4.87 13.37 5.33
C ILE A 100 -5.02 12.56 6.64
N VAL A 101 -4.99 13.23 7.80
CA VAL A 101 -5.20 12.56 9.09
C VAL A 101 -6.58 11.90 9.15
N GLY A 102 -7.62 12.59 8.70
CA GLY A 102 -8.97 12.04 8.60
C GLY A 102 -9.06 10.83 7.67
N LEU A 103 -8.40 10.88 6.50
CA LEU A 103 -8.35 9.77 5.56
C LEU A 103 -7.65 8.53 6.16
N ILE A 104 -6.53 8.73 6.85
CA ILE A 104 -5.82 7.65 7.54
C ILE A 104 -6.71 7.06 8.63
N ALA A 105 -7.35 7.89 9.45
CA ALA A 105 -8.27 7.44 10.50
C ALA A 105 -9.46 6.66 9.92
N ALA A 106 -10.07 7.15 8.85
CA ALA A 106 -11.16 6.45 8.16
C ALA A 106 -10.71 5.08 7.64
N THR A 107 -9.51 5.01 7.04
CA THR A 107 -8.93 3.75 6.57
C THR A 107 -8.66 2.79 7.74
N THR A 108 -8.15 3.28 8.86
CA THR A 108 -7.96 2.48 10.08
C THR A 108 -9.29 1.92 10.59
N LEU A 109 -10.34 2.72 10.63
CA LEU A 109 -11.67 2.28 11.06
C LEU A 109 -12.27 1.24 10.10
N LEU A 110 -12.06 1.39 8.79
CA LEU A 110 -12.48 0.39 7.80
C LEU A 110 -11.80 -0.97 8.00
N LEU A 111 -10.56 -0.97 8.48
CA LEU A 111 -9.84 -2.21 8.82
C LEU A 111 -10.30 -2.84 10.14
N MET A 112 -11.03 -2.11 11.00
CA MET A 112 -11.62 -2.64 12.24
C MET A 112 -12.90 -3.43 11.96
N ASN A 113 -12.80 -4.46 11.12
CA ASN A 113 -13.89 -5.35 10.76
C ASN A 113 -13.76 -6.71 11.47
N SER A 114 -14.75 -7.58 11.30
CA SER A 114 -14.78 -8.91 11.92
C SER A 114 -13.70 -9.86 11.40
N GLU A 115 -13.12 -9.61 10.22
CA GLU A 115 -12.03 -10.44 9.69
C GLU A 115 -10.71 -10.15 10.41
N ASN A 116 -10.44 -8.88 10.71
CA ASN A 116 -9.20 -8.46 11.38
C ASN A 116 -9.30 -8.50 12.91
N PHE A 117 -10.45 -8.14 13.48
CA PHE A 117 -10.64 -8.04 14.93
C PHE A 117 -11.48 -9.19 15.53
N SER A 118 -11.96 -10.13 14.72
CA SER A 118 -12.99 -11.11 15.13
C SER A 118 -14.30 -10.43 15.58
N SER A 119 -15.28 -11.24 15.99
CA SER A 119 -16.51 -10.76 16.61
C SER A 119 -16.65 -11.34 18.02
N PRO A 120 -17.19 -10.57 19.00
CA PRO A 120 -17.54 -11.10 20.32
C PRO A 120 -18.45 -12.33 20.25
N SER A 121 -19.26 -12.46 19.20
CA SER A 121 -20.16 -13.60 19.00
C SER A 121 -19.48 -14.86 18.45
N ILE A 122 -18.31 -14.73 17.83
CA ILE A 122 -17.59 -15.85 17.19
C ILE A 122 -16.47 -16.33 18.11
N ASN A 123 -15.61 -15.41 18.54
CA ASN A 123 -14.50 -15.72 19.44
C ASN A 123 -14.22 -14.51 20.35
N PRO A 124 -14.83 -14.46 21.56
CA PRO A 124 -14.65 -13.37 22.49
C PRO A 124 -13.19 -13.15 22.89
N TRP A 125 -12.42 -14.23 23.00
CA TRP A 125 -11.01 -14.20 23.43
C TRP A 125 -10.14 -13.43 22.42
N THR A 126 -10.21 -13.82 21.14
CA THR A 126 -9.50 -13.15 20.04
C THR A 126 -9.90 -11.68 19.91
N PHE A 127 -11.21 -11.37 20.07
CA PHE A 127 -11.69 -9.99 19.99
C PHE A 127 -11.07 -9.08 21.04
N TRP A 128 -11.07 -9.51 22.31
CA TRP A 128 -10.49 -8.71 23.40
C TRP A 128 -8.97 -8.57 23.27
N ILE A 129 -8.26 -9.61 22.81
CA ILE A 129 -6.82 -9.53 22.55
C ILE A 129 -6.51 -8.55 21.41
N SER A 130 -7.25 -8.61 20.30
CA SER A 130 -7.04 -7.69 19.18
C SER A 130 -7.27 -6.24 19.57
N ILE A 131 -8.30 -5.96 20.38
CA ILE A 131 -8.51 -4.62 20.97
C ILE A 131 -7.36 -4.23 21.89
N TYR A 132 -6.91 -5.14 22.75
CA TYR A 132 -5.80 -4.87 23.66
C TYR A 132 -4.50 -4.56 22.89
N LEU A 133 -4.15 -5.35 21.87
CA LEU A 133 -2.98 -5.11 21.03
C LEU A 133 -3.07 -3.78 20.28
N PHE A 134 -4.25 -3.41 19.76
CA PHE A 134 -4.47 -2.13 19.11
C PHE A 134 -4.26 -0.95 20.07
N VAL A 135 -4.87 -0.99 21.26
CA VAL A 135 -4.74 0.05 22.28
C VAL A 135 -3.30 0.14 22.79
N ALA A 136 -2.66 -1.00 23.05
CA ALA A 136 -1.27 -1.07 23.49
C ALA A 136 -0.31 -0.51 22.43
N ALA A 137 -0.52 -0.82 21.14
CA ALA A 137 0.26 -0.26 20.05
C ALA A 137 0.07 1.26 19.94
N PHE A 138 -1.17 1.75 20.02
CA PHE A 138 -1.48 3.18 19.97
C PHE A 138 -0.84 3.96 21.13
N LEU A 139 -0.96 3.43 22.35
CA LEU A 139 -0.31 4.01 23.53
C LEU A 139 1.22 3.93 23.42
N GLY A 140 1.77 2.80 22.94
CA GLY A 140 3.20 2.63 22.69
C GLY A 140 3.80 3.70 21.79
N VAL A 141 3.11 4.06 20.70
CA VAL A 141 3.52 5.19 19.84
C VAL A 141 3.37 6.52 20.58
N LYS A 142 2.19 6.77 21.16
CA LYS A 142 1.81 8.08 21.69
C LYS A 142 2.62 8.49 22.93
N THR A 143 2.74 7.60 23.92
CA THR A 143 3.35 7.91 25.22
C THR A 143 4.82 7.55 25.26
N PHE A 144 5.19 6.39 24.71
CA PHE A 144 6.55 5.87 24.80
C PHE A 144 7.43 6.20 23.59
N LYS A 145 6.88 6.88 22.56
CA LYS A 145 7.58 7.26 21.32
C LYS A 145 8.33 6.09 20.69
N ILE A 146 7.79 4.88 20.80
CA ILE A 146 8.42 3.68 20.26
C ILE A 146 8.37 3.76 18.74
N ASN A 147 9.50 3.47 18.09
CA ASN A 147 9.57 3.44 16.64
C ASN A 147 8.53 2.44 16.07
N PRO A 148 7.74 2.82 15.05
CA PRO A 148 6.70 1.97 14.47
C PRO A 148 7.21 0.58 14.05
N MET A 149 8.44 0.50 13.55
CA MET A 149 9.09 -0.77 13.19
C MET A 149 9.18 -1.74 14.37
N ARG A 150 9.51 -1.25 15.58
CA ARG A 150 9.58 -2.10 16.78
C ARG A 150 8.19 -2.56 17.23
N ILE A 151 7.19 -1.68 17.10
CA ILE A 151 5.79 -2.01 17.45
C ILE A 151 5.27 -3.13 16.57
N ILE A 152 5.56 -3.10 15.27
CA ILE A 152 5.17 -4.17 14.34
C ILE A 152 5.76 -5.51 14.81
N ILE A 153 7.04 -5.53 15.20
CA ILE A 153 7.71 -6.75 15.68
C ILE A 153 7.06 -7.23 16.99
N TYR A 154 6.86 -6.35 17.98
CA TYR A 154 6.24 -6.73 19.25
C TYR A 154 4.79 -7.20 19.09
N ALA A 155 4.01 -6.52 18.27
CA ALA A 155 2.63 -6.90 17.98
C ALA A 155 2.56 -8.24 17.24
N GLY A 156 3.47 -8.49 16.30
CA GLY A 156 3.57 -9.77 15.59
C GLY A 156 3.89 -10.94 16.52
N ILE A 157 4.90 -10.77 17.39
CA ILE A 157 5.26 -11.80 18.39
C ILE A 157 4.13 -12.02 19.39
N ALA A 158 3.52 -10.93 19.90
CA ALA A 158 2.41 -11.02 20.85
C ALA A 158 1.18 -11.68 20.21
N GLY A 159 0.87 -11.37 18.95
CA GLY A 159 -0.22 -12.01 18.21
C GLY A 159 0.01 -13.51 18.05
N LEU A 160 1.23 -13.94 17.71
CA LEU A 160 1.58 -15.36 17.55
C LEU A 160 1.47 -16.13 18.88
N LEU A 161 1.80 -15.52 20.02
CA LEU A 161 1.73 -16.17 21.33
C LEU A 161 0.33 -16.17 21.97
N LEU A 162 -0.51 -15.19 21.64
CA LEU A 162 -1.81 -14.99 22.30
C LEU A 162 -3.00 -15.53 21.48
N LEU A 163 -2.85 -15.63 20.16
CA LEU A 163 -3.92 -16.04 19.23
C LEU A 163 -3.75 -17.46 18.67
N TYR A 164 -2.56 -18.05 18.78
CA TYR A 164 -2.24 -19.44 18.41
C TYR A 164 -1.78 -20.20 19.65
#